data_AF-A0A0M0LJI0-F1
#
_entry.id   AF-A0A0M0LJI0-F1
#
_cell.length_a   1.000
_cell.length_b   1.000
_cell.length_c   1.000
_cell.angle_alpha   90.00
_cell.angle_beta   90.00
_cell.angle_gamma   90.00
#
_symmetry.space_group_name_H-M   'P 1'
#
loop_
_entity.id
_entity.type
_entity.pdbx_description
1 polymer ?
#
loop_
_entity_poly.entity_id
_entity_poly.type
_entity_poly.pdbx_seq_one_letter_code
_entity_poly.pdbx_strand_id
1 'polypeptide(L)'
;MQNNNFTPKFTIYIKLVEILLLMNEVEEASIILESLAKDQKVEYTIKQKIQLNIIMSKINKQLGKDEEAIEGLILSRKLSDYYEDTKLSVDILSEMIDLYKKLNNIENLENTEIELVKMQEEFSKRSYEWRTKRLAKKEGALKHIY
;
A
#
# COMPACT_ATOMS: atom_id res chain seq x y z
N MET A 1 6.74 23.77 -14.10
CA MET A 1 6.84 22.31 -14.28
C MET A 1 7.87 21.81 -13.28
N GLN A 2 7.43 21.26 -12.15
CA GLN A 2 8.34 20.74 -11.12
C GLN A 2 8.84 19.36 -11.56
N ASN A 3 10.16 19.21 -11.63
CA ASN A 3 10.83 17.97 -11.98
C ASN A 3 10.45 16.87 -11.00
N ASN A 4 9.99 15.74 -11.54
CA ASN A 4 9.86 14.46 -10.86
C ASN A 4 11.25 13.96 -10.44
N ASN A 5 11.80 14.50 -9.36
CA ASN A 5 13.01 13.97 -8.76
C ASN A 5 12.65 12.71 -7.99
N PHE A 6 12.54 11.60 -8.72
CA PHE A 6 12.98 10.31 -8.19
C PHE A 6 14.42 10.51 -7.74
N THR A 7 14.68 10.62 -6.45
CA THR A 7 16.05 10.57 -5.96
C THR A 7 16.54 9.14 -6.16
N PRO A 8 17.50 8.87 -7.06
CA PRO A 8 17.97 7.51 -7.32
C PRO A 8 18.45 6.84 -6.03
N LYS A 9 18.97 7.66 -5.11
CA LYS A 9 19.30 7.33 -3.73
C LYS A 9 18.16 6.59 -3.00
N PHE A 10 16.94 7.16 -2.97
CA PHE A 10 15.81 6.54 -2.28
C PHE A 10 15.49 5.16 -2.85
N THR A 11 15.36 5.06 -4.17
CA THR A 11 15.03 3.79 -4.83
C THR A 11 16.08 2.72 -4.59
N ILE A 12 17.36 3.09 -4.58
CA ILE A 12 18.46 2.15 -4.27
C ILE A 12 18.34 1.65 -2.84
N TYR A 13 18.15 2.54 -1.86
CA TYR A 13 18.05 2.11 -0.47
C TYR A 13 16.80 1.27 -0.19
N ILE A 14 15.66 1.60 -0.79
CA ILE A 14 14.44 0.80 -0.66
C ILE A 14 14.65 -0.61 -1.19
N LYS A 15 15.23 -0.75 -2.40
CA LYS A 15 15.55 -2.07 -2.95
C LYS A 15 16.53 -2.84 -2.09
N LEU A 16 17.53 -2.16 -1.52
CA LEU A 16 18.48 -2.77 -0.60
C LEU A 16 17.77 -3.30 0.66
N VAL A 17 16.89 -2.50 1.27
CA VAL A 17 16.09 -2.91 2.43
C VAL A 17 15.20 -4.11 2.09
N GLU A 18 14.56 -4.13 0.93
CA GLU A 18 13.76 -5.27 0.47
C GLU A 18 14.61 -6.55 0.31
N ILE A 19 15.83 -6.44 -0.24
CA ILE A 19 16.75 -7.58 -0.36
C ILE A 19 17.16 -8.08 1.02
N LEU A 20 17.49 -7.18 1.95
CA LEU A 20 17.87 -7.55 3.32
C LEU A 20 16.72 -8.27 4.04
N LEU A 21 15.48 -7.80 3.88
CA LEU A 21 14.29 -8.48 4.41
C LEU A 21 14.09 -9.89 3.84
N LEU A 22 14.43 -10.11 2.56
CA LEU A 22 14.40 -11.44 1.94
C LEU A 22 15.51 -12.35 2.46
N MET A 23 16.65 -11.78 2.83
CA MET A 23 17.78 -12.48 3.44
C MET A 23 17.61 -12.66 4.96
N ASN A 24 16.51 -12.14 5.55
CA ASN A 24 16.25 -12.13 6.98
C ASN A 24 17.30 -11.32 7.81
N GLU A 25 17.93 -10.33 7.18
CA GLU A 25 18.86 -9.37 7.78
C GLU A 25 18.08 -8.13 8.27
N VAL A 26 17.24 -8.35 9.28
CA VAL A 26 16.20 -7.39 9.71
C VAL A 26 16.78 -6.17 10.42
N GLU A 27 17.88 -6.35 11.16
CA GLU A 27 18.52 -5.28 11.92
C GLU A 27 19.19 -4.27 10.97
N GLU A 28 19.92 -4.76 9.96
CA GLU A 28 20.52 -3.97 8.89
C GLU A 28 19.44 -3.23 8.08
N ALA A 29 18.35 -3.92 7.75
CA ALA A 29 17.20 -3.31 7.08
C ALA A 29 16.63 -2.13 7.89
N SER A 30 16.48 -2.30 9.21
CA SER A 30 16.01 -1.26 10.12
C SER A 30 16.95 -0.07 10.17
N ILE A 31 18.26 -0.31 10.29
CA ILE A 31 19.27 0.77 10.35
C ILE A 31 19.23 1.63 9.09
N ILE A 32 19.15 1.00 7.91
CA ILE A 32 19.07 1.72 6.64
C ILE A 32 17.77 2.52 6.56
N LEU A 33 16.64 1.92 6.93
CA LEU A 33 15.34 2.59 6.85
C LEU A 33 15.23 3.77 7.82
N GLU A 34 15.76 3.63 9.04
CA GLU A 34 15.87 4.75 9.99
C GLU A 34 16.73 5.89 9.45
N SER A 35 17.83 5.57 8.78
CA SER A 35 18.68 6.58 8.15
C SER A 35 17.95 7.36 7.07
N LEU A 36 17.08 6.70 6.29
CA LEU A 36 16.20 7.36 5.32
C LEU A 36 15.16 8.23 6.00
N ALA A 37 14.54 7.73 7.07
CA ALA A 37 13.49 8.46 7.79
C ALA A 37 14.04 9.70 8.52
N LYS A 38 15.28 9.65 9.02
CA LYS A 38 15.97 10.75 9.71
C LYS A 38 16.62 11.77 8.77
N ASP A 39 16.63 11.54 7.46
CA ASP A 39 17.17 12.50 6.48
C ASP A 39 16.22 13.71 6.33
N GLN A 40 16.29 14.64 7.29
CA GLN A 40 15.46 15.86 7.37
C GLN A 40 15.64 16.79 6.16
N LYS A 41 16.62 16.53 5.29
CA LYS A 41 16.89 17.30 4.07
C LYS A 41 16.12 16.78 2.86
N VAL A 42 15.42 15.65 2.97
CA VAL A 42 14.71 15.02 1.86
C VAL A 42 13.21 15.12 2.07
N GLU A 43 12.54 15.88 1.20
CA GLU A 43 11.08 15.88 1.13
C GLU A 43 10.61 14.69 0.30
N TYR A 44 10.13 13.64 0.96
CA TYR A 44 9.58 12.47 0.29
C TYR A 44 8.22 12.77 -0.35
N THR A 45 8.05 12.32 -1.58
CA THR A 45 6.72 12.27 -2.22
C THR A 45 5.78 11.36 -1.41
N ILE A 46 4.48 11.53 -1.56
CA ILE A 46 3.51 10.71 -0.83
C ILE A 46 3.66 9.21 -1.17
N LYS A 47 3.94 8.87 -2.43
CA LYS A 47 4.24 7.47 -2.84
C LYS A 47 5.45 6.90 -2.10
N GLN A 48 6.50 7.70 -1.93
CA GLN A 48 7.68 7.28 -1.16
C GLN A 48 7.36 7.14 0.34
N LYS A 49 6.52 8.01 0.90
CA LYS A 49 6.04 7.88 2.29
C LYS A 49 5.22 6.59 2.49
N ILE A 50 4.33 6.26 1.54
CA ILE A 50 3.59 4.99 1.57
C ILE A 50 4.56 3.81 1.56
N GLN A 51 5.53 3.80 0.64
CA GLN A 51 6.54 2.73 0.58
C GLN A 51 7.35 2.61 1.87
N LEU A 52 7.81 3.71 2.44
CA LEU A 52 8.52 3.73 3.73
C LEU A 52 7.68 3.11 4.85
N ASN A 53 6.41 3.52 4.97
CA ASN A 53 5.53 3.03 6.01
C ASN A 53 5.23 1.53 5.87
N ILE A 54 5.02 1.04 4.64
CA ILE A 54 4.82 -0.39 4.36
C ILE A 54 6.07 -1.20 4.72
N ILE A 55 7.26 -0.73 4.34
CA ILE A 55 8.51 -1.45 4.62
C ILE A 55 8.83 -1.43 6.12
N MET A 56 8.58 -0.32 6.80
CA MET A 56 8.72 -0.24 8.25
C MET A 56 7.76 -1.22 8.94
N SER A 57 6.53 -1.34 8.44
CA SER A 57 5.58 -2.33 8.92
C SER A 57 6.09 -3.77 8.76
N LYS A 58 6.69 -4.11 7.61
CA LYS A 58 7.30 -5.42 7.37
C LYS A 58 8.47 -5.72 8.32
N ILE A 59 9.33 -4.73 8.56
CA ILE A 59 10.43 -4.84 9.54
C ILE A 59 9.87 -5.12 10.93
N ASN A 60 8.91 -4.29 11.38
CA ASN A 60 8.28 -4.46 12.69
C ASN A 60 7.61 -5.83 12.84
N LYS A 61 6.91 -6.31 11.80
CA LYS A 61 6.32 -7.66 11.77
C LYS A 61 7.36 -8.76 11.92
N GLN A 62 8.50 -8.67 11.23
CA GLN A 62 9.59 -9.65 11.37
C GLN A 62 10.27 -9.59 12.75
N LEU A 63 10.31 -8.41 13.37
CA LEU A 63 10.80 -8.22 14.74
C LEU A 63 9.78 -8.61 15.83
N GLY A 64 8.56 -9.03 15.46
CA GLY A 64 7.50 -9.36 16.42
C GLY A 64 6.81 -8.14 17.05
N LYS A 65 7.04 -6.95 16.51
CA LYS A 65 6.42 -5.67 16.90
C LYS A 65 5.13 -5.45 16.12
N ASP A 66 4.15 -6.32 16.35
CA ASP A 66 2.94 -6.38 15.51
C ASP A 66 2.06 -5.13 15.63
N GLU A 67 2.03 -4.47 16.80
CA GLU A 67 1.27 -3.23 17.00
C GLU A 67 1.87 -2.09 16.17
N GLU A 68 3.18 -1.90 16.21
CA GLU A 68 3.89 -0.91 15.39
C GLU A 68 3.84 -1.26 13.90
N ALA A 69 3.73 -2.55 13.56
CA ALA A 69 3.49 -2.97 12.19
C ALA A 69 2.11 -2.50 11.71
N ILE A 70 1.07 -2.63 12.54
CA ILE A 70 -0.29 -2.13 12.25
C ILE A 70 -0.29 -0.61 12.11
N GLU A 71 0.40 0.12 12.98
CA GLU A 71 0.49 1.59 12.89
C GLU A 71 1.05 2.03 11.52
N GLY A 72 2.12 1.38 11.05
CA GLY A 72 2.68 1.61 9.72
C GLY A 72 1.67 1.36 8.60
N LEU A 73 0.86 0.30 8.69
CA LEU A 73 -0.19 0.00 7.72
C LEU A 73 -1.32 1.04 7.75
N ILE A 74 -1.76 1.49 8.92
CA ILE A 74 -2.77 2.55 9.07
C ILE A 74 -2.31 3.85 8.40
N LEU A 75 -1.05 4.25 8.61
CA LEU A 75 -0.49 5.43 7.97
C LEU A 75 -0.41 5.27 6.45
N SER A 76 0.02 4.10 5.98
CA SER A 76 0.07 3.77 4.55
C SER A 76 -1.31 3.84 3.91
N ARG A 77 -2.32 3.32 4.60
CA ARG A 77 -3.70 3.27 4.16
C ARG A 77 -4.31 4.66 4.01
N LYS A 78 -4.18 5.52 5.03
CA LYS A 78 -4.66 6.90 4.97
C LYS A 78 -4.13 7.65 3.75
N LEU A 79 -2.86 7.41 3.40
CA LEU A 79 -2.24 8.00 2.22
C LEU A 79 -2.70 7.33 0.91
N SER A 80 -2.92 6.01 0.90
CA SER A 80 -3.46 5.27 -0.25
C SER A 80 -4.87 5.73 -0.62
N ASP A 81 -5.74 5.88 0.38
CA ASP A 81 -7.13 6.33 0.20
C ASP A 81 -7.18 7.75 -0.37
N TYR A 82 -6.26 8.63 0.04
CA TYR A 82 -6.12 9.97 -0.53
C TYR A 82 -5.79 9.95 -2.04
N TYR A 83 -5.13 8.90 -2.53
CA TYR A 83 -4.78 8.73 -3.96
C TYR A 83 -5.78 7.87 -4.73
N GLU A 84 -6.86 7.42 -4.09
CA GLU A 84 -7.82 6.48 -4.67
C GLU A 84 -7.15 5.19 -5.21
N ASP A 85 -6.02 4.77 -4.62
CA ASP A 85 -5.37 3.50 -4.98
C ASP A 85 -6.06 2.33 -4.28
N THR A 86 -7.25 1.98 -4.78
CA THR A 86 -8.09 0.93 -4.21
C THR A 86 -7.35 -0.41 -4.11
N LYS A 87 -6.47 -0.71 -5.07
CA LYS A 87 -5.72 -1.97 -5.05
C LYS A 87 -4.78 -1.99 -3.85
N LEU A 88 -4.01 -0.93 -3.65
CA LEU A 88 -3.08 -0.84 -2.53
C LEU A 88 -3.81 -0.84 -1.18
N SER A 89 -4.96 -0.16 -1.09
CA SER A 89 -5.78 -0.17 0.13
C SER A 89 -6.29 -1.59 0.46
N VAL A 90 -6.68 -2.39 -0.53
CA VAL A 90 -7.05 -3.80 -0.35
C VAL A 90 -5.88 -4.66 0.12
N ASP A 91 -4.70 -4.49 -0.47
CA ASP A 91 -3.49 -5.21 -0.06
C ASP A 91 -3.12 -4.88 1.41
N ILE A 92 -3.20 -3.60 1.78
CA ILE A 92 -2.95 -3.14 3.16
C ILE A 92 -3.95 -3.74 4.15
N LEU A 93 -5.25 -3.74 3.83
CA LEU A 93 -6.26 -4.31 4.72
C LEU A 93 -6.07 -5.80 4.94
N SER A 94 -5.69 -6.52 3.89
CA SER A 94 -5.42 -7.96 3.98
C SER A 94 -4.26 -8.23 4.95
N GLU A 95 -3.19 -7.44 4.87
CA GLU A 95 -2.06 -7.54 5.79
C GLU A 95 -2.45 -7.20 7.24
N MET A 96 -3.32 -6.19 7.44
CA MET A 96 -3.82 -5.82 8.78
C MET A 96 -4.66 -6.94 9.41
N ILE A 97 -5.50 -7.62 8.62
CA ILE A 97 -6.31 -8.76 9.08
C ILE A 97 -5.42 -9.87 9.66
N ASP A 98 -4.33 -10.20 8.97
CA ASP A 98 -3.40 -11.23 9.44
C ASP A 98 -2.75 -10.85 10.78
N LEU A 99 -2.39 -9.57 10.95
CA LEU A 99 -1.82 -9.07 12.20
C LEU A 99 -2.86 -9.04 13.33
N TYR A 100 -4.10 -8.61 13.05
CA TYR A 100 -5.17 -8.63 14.06
C TYR A 100 -5.54 -10.05 14.50
N LYS A 101 -5.51 -11.03 13.59
CA LYS A 101 -5.66 -12.46 13.92
C LYS A 101 -4.56 -12.92 14.88
N LYS A 102 -3.31 -12.56 14.59
CA LYS A 102 -2.16 -12.90 15.43
C LYS A 102 -2.26 -12.29 16.83
N LEU A 103 -2.73 -11.05 16.93
CA LEU A 103 -2.91 -10.33 18.20
C LEU A 103 -4.21 -10.70 18.94
N ASN A 104 -5.07 -11.55 18.37
CA ASN A 104 -6.40 -11.85 18.88
C ASN A 104 -7.27 -10.60 19.12
N ASN A 105 -7.12 -9.59 18.25
CA ASN A 105 -7.86 -8.34 18.32
C ASN A 105 -9.16 -8.44 17.51
N ILE A 106 -10.18 -9.06 18.11
CA ILE A 106 -11.42 -9.46 17.43
C ILE A 106 -12.19 -8.25 16.88
N GLU A 107 -12.33 -7.17 17.66
CA GLU A 107 -13.10 -5.99 17.25
C GLU A 107 -12.51 -5.34 15.99
N ASN A 108 -11.19 -5.10 15.98
CA ASN A 108 -10.56 -4.50 14.79
C ASN A 108 -10.51 -5.47 13.61
N LEU A 109 -10.38 -6.77 13.87
CA LEU A 109 -10.45 -7.79 12.85
C LEU A 109 -11.79 -7.75 12.10
N GLU A 110 -12.90 -7.84 12.81
CA GLU A 110 -14.24 -7.85 12.21
C GLU A 110 -14.51 -6.56 11.41
N ASN A 111 -14.17 -5.40 11.99
CA ASN A 111 -14.31 -4.12 11.31
C ASN A 111 -13.49 -4.06 10.02
N THR A 112 -12.26 -4.57 10.05
CA THR A 112 -11.34 -4.58 8.90
C THR A 112 -11.81 -5.56 7.83
N GLU A 113 -12.32 -6.74 8.21
CA GLU A 113 -12.87 -7.73 7.27
C GLU A 113 -14.12 -7.20 6.56
N ILE A 114 -15.05 -6.56 7.28
CA ILE A 114 -16.23 -5.91 6.70
C ILE A 114 -15.82 -4.85 5.67
N GLU A 115 -14.82 -4.05 6.02
CA GLU A 115 -14.34 -2.99 5.16
C GLU A 115 -13.66 -3.51 3.89
N LEU A 116 -12.84 -4.57 4.02
CA LEU A 116 -12.22 -5.25 2.90
C LEU A 116 -13.27 -5.76 1.90
N VAL A 117 -14.32 -6.41 2.39
CA VAL A 117 -15.41 -6.91 1.54
C VAL A 117 -16.09 -5.77 0.80
N LYS A 118 -16.47 -4.69 1.49
CA LYS A 118 -17.10 -3.51 0.85
C LYS A 118 -16.25 -2.94 -0.26
N MET A 119 -14.94 -2.84 -0.05
CA MET A 119 -14.02 -2.28 -1.04
C MET A 119 -13.88 -3.17 -2.27
N GLN A 120 -13.81 -4.50 -2.07
CA GLN A 120 -13.76 -5.47 -3.16
C GLN A 120 -15.06 -5.49 -3.99
N GLU A 121 -16.21 -5.35 -3.34
CA GLU A 121 -17.51 -5.22 -4.00
C GLU A 121 -17.58 -3.94 -4.84
N GLU A 122 -17.14 -2.81 -4.28
CA GLU A 122 -17.14 -1.53 -4.99
C GLU A 122 -16.21 -1.56 -6.20
N PHE A 123 -15.01 -2.14 -6.06
CA PHE A 123 -14.08 -2.35 -7.16
C PHE A 123 -14.69 -3.22 -8.28
N SER A 124 -15.35 -4.31 -7.91
CA SER A 124 -16.00 -5.23 -8.85
C SER A 124 -17.14 -4.54 -9.61
N LYS A 125 -17.96 -3.77 -8.90
CA LYS A 125 -19.05 -2.98 -9.48
C LYS A 125 -18.53 -1.93 -10.46
N ARG A 126 -17.54 -1.12 -10.07
CA ARG A 126 -16.90 -0.12 -10.93
C ARG A 126 -16.30 -0.75 -12.19
N SER A 127 -15.64 -1.90 -12.06
CA SER A 127 -15.06 -2.64 -13.17
C SER A 127 -16.13 -3.11 -14.15
N TYR A 128 -17.24 -3.65 -13.64
CA TYR A 128 -18.39 -4.06 -14.45
C TYR A 128 -19.00 -2.88 -15.21
N GLU A 129 -19.28 -1.76 -14.51
CA GLU A 129 -19.84 -0.54 -15.12
C GLU A 129 -18.93 0.04 -16.21
N TRP A 130 -17.61 0.03 -16.01
CA TRP A 130 -16.67 0.49 -17.03
C TRP A 130 -16.70 -0.38 -18.28
N ARG A 131 -16.74 -1.71 -18.11
CA ARG A 131 -16.82 -2.66 -19.23
C ARG A 131 -18.10 -2.48 -20.03
N THR A 132 -19.25 -2.36 -19.37
CA THR A 132 -20.55 -2.18 -20.04
C THR A 132 -20.62 -0.85 -20.79
N LYS A 133 -20.17 0.26 -20.18
CA LYS A 133 -20.08 1.57 -20.85
C LYS A 133 -19.18 1.51 -22.09
N ARG A 134 -18.05 0.81 -22.01
CA ARG A 134 -17.10 0.67 -23.13
C ARG A 134 -17.69 -0.17 -24.28
N LEU A 135 -18.39 -1.25 -23.97
CA LEU A 135 -19.07 -2.09 -24.96
C LEU A 135 -20.19 -1.32 -25.66
N ALA A 136 -21.05 -0.63 -24.91
CA ALA A 136 -22.11 0.21 -25.47
C ALA A 136 -21.57 1.31 -26.41
N LYS A 137 -20.43 1.93 -26.07
CA LYS A 137 -19.77 2.91 -26.94
C LYS A 137 -19.25 2.28 -28.24
N LYS A 138 -18.72 1.06 -28.20
CA LYS A 138 -18.26 0.33 -29.40
C LYS A 138 -19.44 -0.07 -30.30
N GLU A 139 -20.52 -0.58 -29.72
CA GLU A 139 -21.73 -0.94 -30.48
C GLU A 139 -22.40 0.28 -31.10
N GLY A 140 -22.47 1.40 -30.38
CA GLY A 140 -22.94 2.68 -30.91
C GLY A 140 -22.07 3.18 -32.07
N ALA A 141 -20.74 3.06 -31.97
CA ALA A 141 -19.83 3.44 -33.06
C ALA A 141 -19.99 2.55 -34.31
N LEU A 142 -20.25 1.25 -34.13
CA LEU A 142 -20.49 0.32 -35.24
C LEU A 142 -21.81 0.61 -35.98
N LYS A 143 -22.83 1.12 -35.28
CA LYS A 143 -24.12 1.53 -35.88
C LYS A 143 -24.04 2.78 -36.77
N HIS A 144 -22.95 3.53 -36.73
CA HIS A 144 -22.73 4.72 -37.58
C HIS A 144 -21.80 4.48 -38.77
N ILE A 145 -21.28 3.25 -38.92
CA ILE A 145 -20.36 2.85 -40.00
C ILE A 145 -21.11 2.07 -41.12
N TYR A 146 -22.35 1.66 -40.86
CA TYR A 146 -23.28 1.08 -41.84
C TYR A 146 -24.45 2.04 -42.08
#